data_AF-A0A9P5N5T4-F1
#
_entry.id   AF-A0A9P5N5T4-F1
#
_cell.length_a   1.000
_cell.length_b   1.000
_cell.length_c   1.000
_cell.angle_alpha   90.00
_cell.angle_beta   90.00
_cell.angle_gamma   90.00
#
_symmetry.space_group_name_H-M   'P 1'
#
loop_
_entity.id
_entity.type
_entity.pdbx_description
1 polymer ?
#
loop_
_entity_poly.entity_id
_entity_poly.type
_entity_poly.pdbx_seq_one_letter_code
_entity_poly.pdbx_strand_id
1 'polypeptide(L)'
;MEEKGRLTTVFQERALLSGQSLHEYFDPIRDDEPPRALRRRIYAFDDELNRCPIPNDRPYGISRTLPVTVFHPILAQFKYDLANLSTFEPTSQQVERTLEFIVKSLEIYPVEEDGIDQTRPVLQRLLGHRNWILIGDCPTTGKVCHDRDLALVVAVEWRNEFGSGPGDASVEVAEAYRKHFLQDSLQRVRNSSCCPSVLFAIMGPYLCMQGVIFLDKVIYQAFTEYIWLGSDPYLDENVMRIARVFNATAKAIRNLHMYYDGLELCDTPVPSRLFPRPTFRPEDQPDFQLTFTEKLCPESEIPRLLFGADMTEQGEATHLPKKVVVKFAERYGEQAHRLLAEHHLAPGRHFCKRTLCGLWMIVMDRAEGQDAYSLFPGEPPNYVKIDVDRAIQLLHQHGFVHGEICMSNILVVMRSRSQQQVVAATPTSTEEGIEMDVDDLDSETAGAVLVDFDWTGKDGVANYPPMWYNQPVAGGDGAQNLDRIGVMKKEHDRFMFGRLGHWSV
;
A
#
# COMPACT_ATOMS: atom_id res chain seq x y z
N MET A 1 -14.56 2.18 38.20
CA MET A 1 -14.15 1.31 37.07
C MET A 1 -15.19 1.38 35.94
N GLU A 2 -15.81 2.54 35.74
CA GLU A 2 -16.77 2.86 34.69
C GLU A 2 -16.27 4.13 34.00
N GLU A 3 -15.21 4.02 33.19
CA GLU A 3 -14.77 5.13 32.32
C GLU A 3 -13.79 4.64 31.23
N LYS A 4 -14.08 3.47 30.64
CA LYS A 4 -13.31 2.93 29.49
C LYS A 4 -14.17 2.44 28.32
N GLY A 5 -15.46 2.80 28.30
CA GLY A 5 -16.44 2.35 27.28
C GLY A 5 -16.98 3.44 26.36
N ARG A 6 -16.30 4.58 26.18
CA ARG A 6 -16.78 5.71 25.35
C ARG A 6 -15.69 6.39 24.51
N LEU A 7 -14.82 5.62 23.86
CA LEU A 7 -13.76 6.17 23.00
C LEU A 7 -13.58 5.45 21.66
N THR A 8 -14.64 4.83 21.11
CA THR A 8 -14.54 4.08 19.84
C THR A 8 -15.33 4.69 18.67
N THR A 9 -15.77 5.95 18.77
CA THR A 9 -16.51 6.60 17.67
C THR A 9 -16.36 8.12 17.70
N VAL A 10 -15.12 8.65 17.63
CA VAL A 10 -14.89 10.12 17.60
C VAL A 10 -13.81 10.57 16.59
N PHE A 11 -13.02 9.66 15.99
CA PHE A 11 -11.85 10.09 15.20
C PHE A 11 -12.06 10.27 13.69
N GLN A 12 -13.22 9.91 13.13
CA GLN A 12 -13.61 10.33 11.77
C GLN A 12 -14.55 11.55 11.76
N GLU A 13 -15.33 11.75 12.82
CA GLU A 13 -16.22 12.91 12.93
C GLU A 13 -15.47 14.20 13.28
N ARG A 14 -14.37 14.17 14.03
CA ARG A 14 -13.64 15.41 14.38
C ARG A 14 -12.91 16.08 13.20
N ALA A 15 -12.48 15.35 12.18
CA ALA A 15 -11.87 15.96 11.00
C ALA A 15 -12.92 16.54 10.02
N LEU A 16 -14.15 16.04 10.05
CA LEU A 16 -15.25 16.47 9.18
C LEU A 16 -16.22 17.47 9.84
N LEU A 17 -16.33 17.50 11.17
CA LEU A 17 -17.28 18.35 11.92
C LEU A 17 -16.64 19.46 12.78
N SER A 18 -15.32 19.50 12.97
CA SER A 18 -14.70 20.52 13.84
C SER A 18 -14.51 21.88 13.16
N GLY A 19 -14.57 21.97 11.83
CA GLY A 19 -14.21 23.20 11.13
C GLY A 19 -12.78 23.70 11.44
N GLN A 20 -11.96 22.91 12.14
CA GLN A 20 -10.56 23.20 12.35
C GLN A 20 -9.86 22.99 11.00
N SER A 21 -9.28 24.06 10.49
CA SER A 21 -8.56 23.98 9.23
C SER A 21 -7.35 23.04 9.39
N LEU A 22 -6.97 22.32 8.33
CA LEU A 22 -5.72 21.56 8.26
C LEU A 22 -4.51 22.40 8.72
N HIS A 23 -4.60 23.73 8.66
CA HIS A 23 -3.64 24.69 9.18
C HIS A 23 -3.27 24.44 10.66
N GLU A 24 -4.26 24.18 11.54
CA GLU A 24 -4.01 24.01 12.98
C GLU A 24 -3.30 22.68 13.32
N TYR A 25 -3.38 21.68 12.42
CA TYR A 25 -2.69 20.40 12.57
C TYR A 25 -1.25 20.46 12.01
N PHE A 26 -0.99 21.30 11.01
CA PHE A 26 0.30 21.36 10.30
C PHE A 26 1.16 22.59 10.62
N ASP A 27 0.66 23.58 11.37
CA ASP A 27 1.41 24.78 11.76
C ASP A 27 2.78 24.50 12.41
N PRO A 28 2.94 23.49 13.29
CA PRO A 28 4.26 23.17 13.86
C PRO A 28 5.30 22.74 12.82
N ILE A 29 4.87 22.27 11.63
CA ILE A 29 5.73 21.65 10.60
C ILE A 29 6.19 22.69 9.57
N ARG A 30 5.49 23.82 9.43
CA ARG A 30 5.88 24.91 8.52
C ARG A 30 7.19 25.59 8.97
N ASP A 31 7.41 25.68 10.28
CA ASP A 31 8.54 26.37 10.88
C ASP A 31 9.73 25.46 11.22
N ASP A 32 9.61 24.14 11.05
CA ASP A 32 10.71 23.19 11.32
C ASP A 32 11.76 23.22 10.19
N GLU A 33 13.02 23.48 10.55
CA GLU A 33 14.17 23.31 9.65
C GLU A 33 14.25 21.84 9.18
N PRO A 34 14.65 21.57 7.92
CA PRO A 34 14.81 20.19 7.46
C PRO A 34 15.87 19.45 8.31
N PRO A 35 15.82 18.10 8.43
CA PRO A 35 16.75 17.33 9.25
C PRO A 35 18.21 17.58 8.84
N ARG A 36 18.88 18.52 9.52
CA ARG A 36 20.18 19.06 9.11
C ARG A 36 21.38 18.23 9.57
N ALA A 37 21.19 16.98 10.00
CA ALA A 37 22.33 16.11 10.30
C ALA A 37 21.99 14.61 10.44
N LEU A 38 22.30 13.80 9.43
CA LEU A 38 22.63 12.38 9.64
C LEU A 38 23.92 12.22 10.47
N ARG A 39 24.77 13.25 10.51
CA ARG A 39 26.10 13.21 11.14
C ARG A 39 26.16 13.64 12.61
N ARG A 40 25.08 14.17 13.20
CA ARG A 40 25.08 14.58 14.62
C ARG A 40 23.80 14.13 15.32
N ARG A 41 23.92 12.94 15.92
CA ARG A 41 22.98 12.23 16.82
C ARG A 41 21.90 11.43 16.10
N ILE A 42 22.14 10.12 16.00
CA ILE A 42 21.13 9.08 15.72
C ILE A 42 19.86 9.28 16.58
N TYR A 43 20.02 9.77 17.82
CA TYR A 43 18.90 10.07 18.72
C TYR A 43 18.08 11.31 18.35
N ALA A 44 18.64 12.30 17.64
CA ALA A 44 17.89 13.47 17.18
C ALA A 44 17.03 13.15 15.95
N PHE A 45 17.52 12.26 15.08
CA PHE A 45 16.76 11.72 13.95
C PHE A 45 15.54 10.89 14.43
N ASP A 46 15.69 10.15 15.52
CA ASP A 46 14.60 9.38 16.14
C ASP A 46 13.54 10.31 16.77
N ASP A 47 13.96 11.34 17.51
CA ASP A 47 13.05 12.36 18.07
C ASP A 47 12.32 13.19 16.99
N GLU A 48 12.98 13.53 15.89
CA GLU A 48 12.37 14.26 14.74
C GLU A 48 11.42 13.37 13.92
N LEU A 49 11.77 12.11 13.69
CA LEU A 49 10.85 11.11 13.12
C LEU A 49 9.64 10.87 14.03
N ASN A 50 9.79 10.99 15.36
CA ASN A 50 8.66 10.89 16.29
C ASN A 50 7.74 12.12 16.27
N ARG A 51 8.23 13.29 15.84
CA ARG A 51 7.43 14.53 15.76
C ARG A 51 6.65 14.68 14.45
N CYS A 52 7.25 14.33 13.31
CA CYS A 52 6.56 14.36 12.01
C CYS A 52 7.21 13.41 11.00
N PRO A 53 7.02 12.08 11.12
CA PRO A 53 7.74 11.10 10.32
C PRO A 53 7.43 11.28 8.84
N ILE A 54 8.45 11.39 7.99
CA ILE A 54 8.31 10.95 6.61
C ILE A 54 8.66 9.47 6.58
N PRO A 55 7.66 8.56 6.54
CA PRO A 55 7.91 7.14 6.59
C PRO A 55 8.75 6.72 5.38
N ASN A 56 9.98 6.33 5.66
CA ASN A 56 10.96 5.81 4.69
C ASN A 56 11.36 4.37 5.04
N ASP A 57 10.41 3.65 5.66
CA ASP A 57 10.60 2.35 6.32
C ASP A 57 11.69 2.37 7.42
N ARG A 58 12.05 3.54 7.96
CA ARG A 58 12.93 3.72 9.12
C ARG A 58 12.28 4.58 10.22
N PRO A 59 12.44 4.22 11.51
CA PRO A 59 12.97 2.93 11.97
C PRO A 59 12.02 1.78 11.59
N TYR A 60 12.58 0.58 11.55
CA TYR A 60 11.85 -0.62 11.18
C TYR A 60 10.63 -0.82 12.09
N GLY A 61 9.44 -1.03 11.49
CA GLY A 61 8.21 -1.32 12.22
C GLY A 61 7.28 -0.13 12.47
N ILE A 62 7.71 1.12 12.26
CA ILE A 62 6.89 2.33 12.53
C ILE A 62 6.02 2.76 11.32
N SER A 63 6.29 2.22 10.13
CA SER A 63 5.39 2.29 8.98
C SER A 63 5.88 1.31 7.92
N ARG A 64 5.08 0.30 7.58
CA ARG A 64 5.16 -0.23 6.22
C ARG A 64 4.62 0.85 5.29
N THR A 65 5.45 1.36 4.41
CA THR A 65 5.03 2.45 3.53
C THR A 65 3.97 1.95 2.55
N LEU A 66 2.82 2.64 2.47
CA LEU A 66 1.78 2.28 1.52
C LEU A 66 2.32 2.43 0.09
N PRO A 67 2.16 1.46 -0.81
CA PRO A 67 2.66 1.61 -2.17
C PRO A 67 1.91 2.72 -2.89
N VAL A 68 2.60 3.81 -3.24
CA VAL A 68 2.00 4.97 -3.93
C VAL A 68 1.32 4.57 -5.24
N THR A 69 1.79 3.47 -5.84
CA THR A 69 1.22 2.84 -7.04
C THR A 69 -0.22 2.32 -6.89
N VAL A 70 -0.70 2.09 -5.66
CA VAL A 70 -2.11 1.74 -5.40
C VAL A 70 -3.02 2.96 -5.46
N PHE A 71 -2.49 4.16 -5.21
CA PHE A 71 -3.25 5.39 -5.06
C PHE A 71 -3.27 6.26 -6.31
N HIS A 72 -2.29 6.11 -7.20
CA HIS A 72 -2.21 6.95 -8.39
C HIS A 72 -1.80 6.19 -9.66
N PRO A 73 -2.63 6.22 -10.73
CA PRO A 73 -2.41 5.40 -11.92
C PRO A 73 -1.16 5.81 -12.70
N ILE A 74 -0.81 7.09 -12.74
CA ILE A 74 0.39 7.55 -13.43
C ILE A 74 1.66 7.06 -12.73
N LEU A 75 1.66 6.99 -11.40
CA LEU A 75 2.80 6.48 -10.64
C LEU A 75 2.89 4.95 -10.76
N ALA A 76 1.75 4.25 -10.82
CA ALA A 76 1.72 2.82 -11.13
C ALA A 76 2.32 2.53 -12.51
N GLN A 77 1.87 3.27 -13.53
CA GLN A 77 2.40 3.12 -14.89
C GLN A 77 3.89 3.47 -14.95
N PHE A 78 4.33 4.50 -14.24
CA PHE A 78 5.74 4.89 -14.21
C PHE A 78 6.61 3.79 -13.59
N LYS A 79 6.23 3.23 -12.44
CA LYS A 79 6.96 2.12 -11.82
C LYS A 79 6.96 0.88 -12.73
N TYR A 80 5.84 0.60 -13.40
CA TYR A 80 5.77 -0.49 -14.38
C TYR A 80 6.72 -0.25 -15.57
N ASP A 81 6.73 0.96 -16.12
CA ASP A 81 7.60 1.34 -17.24
C ASP A 81 9.09 1.21 -16.86
N LEU A 82 9.47 1.62 -15.65
CA LEU A 82 10.83 1.46 -15.12
C LEU A 82 11.24 -0.01 -14.92
N ALA A 83 10.28 -0.91 -14.66
CA ALA A 83 10.53 -2.35 -14.61
C ALA A 83 10.57 -3.01 -16.00
N ASN A 84 10.13 -2.31 -17.05
CA ASN A 84 9.98 -2.82 -18.41
C ASN A 84 10.65 -1.90 -19.44
N LEU A 85 11.87 -1.45 -19.14
CA LEU A 85 12.61 -0.46 -19.94
C LEU A 85 12.84 -0.87 -21.40
N SER A 86 12.86 -2.17 -21.70
CA SER A 86 13.01 -2.69 -23.07
C SER A 86 11.87 -2.28 -24.00
N THR A 87 10.75 -1.77 -23.47
CA THR A 87 9.64 -1.22 -24.26
C THR A 87 9.91 0.20 -24.77
N PHE A 88 10.97 0.84 -24.30
CA PHE A 88 11.38 2.18 -24.73
C PHE A 88 12.54 2.08 -25.70
N GLU A 89 12.41 2.80 -26.82
CA GLU A 89 13.45 2.94 -27.84
C GLU A 89 13.88 4.42 -27.93
N PRO A 90 14.94 4.81 -27.21
CA PRO A 90 15.45 6.17 -27.23
C PRO A 90 15.94 6.59 -28.63
N THR A 91 15.67 7.83 -29.02
CA THR A 91 16.23 8.40 -30.26
C THR A 91 17.72 8.70 -30.11
N SER A 92 18.46 8.81 -31.22
CA SER A 92 19.89 9.18 -31.18
C SER A 92 20.16 10.47 -30.40
N GLN A 93 19.26 11.46 -30.51
CA GLN A 93 19.36 12.71 -29.75
C GLN A 93 19.17 12.51 -28.24
N GLN A 94 18.29 11.58 -27.84
CA GLN A 94 18.10 11.27 -26.42
C GLN A 94 19.29 10.50 -25.85
N VAL A 95 19.89 9.61 -26.65
CA VAL A 95 21.12 8.90 -26.30
C VAL A 95 22.28 9.89 -26.13
N GLU A 96 22.46 10.82 -27.07
CA GLU A 96 23.51 11.84 -27.00
C GLU A 96 23.36 12.73 -25.75
N ARG A 97 22.15 13.19 -25.45
CA ARG A 97 21.89 13.97 -24.22
C ARG A 97 22.10 13.15 -22.95
N THR A 98 21.80 11.85 -23.00
CA THR A 98 22.03 10.95 -21.87
C THR A 98 23.52 10.80 -21.61
N LEU A 99 24.31 10.64 -22.68
CA LEU A 99 25.77 10.61 -22.59
C LEU A 99 26.33 11.93 -22.05
N GLU A 100 25.81 13.08 -22.53
CA GLU A 100 26.17 14.41 -22.01
C GLU A 100 25.89 14.52 -20.51
N PHE A 101 24.72 14.03 -20.06
CA PHE A 101 24.36 14.03 -18.64
C PHE A 101 25.29 13.12 -17.82
N ILE A 102 25.55 11.90 -18.30
CA ILE A 102 26.45 10.94 -17.66
C ILE A 102 27.84 11.56 -17.48
N VAL A 103 28.44 12.10 -18.54
CA VAL A 103 29.78 12.70 -18.50
C VAL A 103 29.81 13.83 -17.46
N LYS A 104 28.83 14.73 -17.49
CA LYS A 104 28.77 15.84 -16.52
C LYS A 104 28.53 15.38 -15.09
N SER A 105 27.78 14.29 -14.86
CA SER A 105 27.55 13.71 -13.54
C SER A 105 28.76 12.94 -12.99
N LEU A 106 29.74 12.59 -13.82
CA LEU A 106 30.97 11.90 -13.42
C LEU A 106 32.13 12.86 -13.09
N GLU A 107 31.99 14.13 -13.44
CA GLU A 107 32.94 15.16 -13.06
C GLU A 107 32.90 15.42 -11.55
N ILE A 108 34.07 15.74 -10.97
CA ILE A 108 34.19 16.07 -9.55
C ILE A 108 34.12 17.59 -9.40
N TYR A 109 33.07 18.07 -8.74
CA TYR A 109 32.86 19.50 -8.50
C TYR A 109 33.26 19.86 -7.06
N PRO A 110 34.21 20.80 -6.86
CA PRO A 110 34.54 21.30 -5.53
C PRO A 110 33.38 22.04 -4.85
N VAL A 111 32.49 22.64 -5.66
CA VAL A 111 31.31 23.40 -5.23
C VAL A 111 30.07 22.70 -5.79
N GLU A 112 29.08 22.42 -4.94
CA GLU A 112 27.87 21.68 -5.33
C GLU A 112 27.04 22.39 -6.41
N GLU A 113 26.96 23.72 -6.31
CA GLU A 113 26.26 24.56 -7.29
C GLU A 113 26.82 24.42 -8.72
N ASP A 114 28.13 24.23 -8.87
CA ASP A 114 28.76 24.06 -10.19
C ASP A 114 28.26 22.79 -10.88
N GLY A 115 28.18 21.67 -10.15
CA GLY A 115 27.68 20.40 -10.68
C GLY A 115 26.21 20.49 -11.08
N ILE A 116 25.40 21.18 -10.27
CA ILE A 116 24.00 21.45 -10.57
C ILE A 116 23.87 22.30 -11.84
N ASP A 117 24.64 23.38 -11.95
CA ASP A 117 24.58 24.28 -13.10
C ASP A 117 24.99 23.61 -14.41
N GLN A 118 25.91 22.63 -14.35
CA GLN A 118 26.28 21.82 -15.50
C GLN A 118 25.21 20.77 -15.86
N THR A 119 24.69 20.03 -14.87
CA THR A 119 23.82 18.87 -15.12
C THR A 119 22.36 19.24 -15.36
N ARG A 120 21.85 20.28 -14.69
CA ARG A 120 20.45 20.72 -14.74
C ARG A 120 19.95 21.01 -16.17
N PRO A 121 20.65 21.78 -17.03
CA PRO A 121 20.17 22.06 -18.39
C PRO A 121 20.06 20.79 -19.27
N VAL A 122 20.88 19.78 -19.00
CA VAL A 122 20.80 18.50 -19.71
C VAL A 122 19.61 17.69 -19.23
N LEU A 123 19.42 17.60 -17.90
CA LEU A 123 18.28 16.92 -17.29
C LEU A 123 16.95 17.50 -17.76
N GLN A 124 16.84 18.84 -17.83
CA GLN A 124 15.69 19.55 -18.38
C GLN A 124 15.32 19.10 -19.79
N ARG A 125 16.34 19.00 -20.66
CA ARG A 125 16.18 18.57 -22.06
C ARG A 125 15.84 17.09 -22.19
N LEU A 126 16.34 16.24 -21.28
CA LEU A 126 16.03 14.81 -21.24
C LEU A 126 14.58 14.57 -20.82
N LEU A 127 14.11 15.34 -19.84
CA LEU A 127 12.74 15.23 -19.31
C LEU A 127 11.70 15.99 -20.14
N GLY A 128 12.13 16.73 -21.15
CA GLY A 128 11.27 17.41 -22.10
C GLY A 128 10.60 18.68 -21.56
N HIS A 129 11.17 19.33 -20.54
CA HIS A 129 10.61 20.52 -19.89
C HIS A 129 11.57 21.70 -19.94
N ARG A 130 11.10 22.87 -20.39
CA ARG A 130 11.96 24.04 -20.66
C ARG A 130 12.04 25.07 -19.53
N ASN A 131 11.10 25.04 -18.57
CA ASN A 131 10.98 26.06 -17.51
C ASN A 131 11.07 25.42 -16.13
N TRP A 132 12.28 25.11 -15.64
CA TRP A 132 12.43 24.76 -14.22
C TRP A 132 12.70 26.04 -13.45
N ILE A 133 11.98 26.25 -12.37
CA ILE A 133 12.14 27.43 -11.53
C ILE A 133 13.05 27.05 -10.36
N LEU A 134 14.16 27.76 -10.21
CA LEU A 134 14.97 27.76 -8.99
C LEU A 134 14.19 28.47 -7.88
N ILE A 135 14.04 27.85 -6.72
CA ILE A 135 13.41 28.48 -5.54
C ILE A 135 14.50 29.20 -4.73
N GLY A 136 14.26 30.46 -4.38
CA GLY A 136 14.97 31.12 -3.28
C GLY A 136 14.40 30.72 -1.91
N ASP A 137 15.29 30.58 -0.93
CA ASP A 137 15.17 30.22 0.50
C ASP A 137 14.63 28.81 0.88
N CYS A 138 14.09 28.02 -0.04
CA CYS A 138 14.02 26.56 0.13
C CYS A 138 15.25 25.95 -0.58
N PRO A 139 16.22 25.36 0.15
CA PRO A 139 17.47 24.88 -0.42
C PRO A 139 17.26 23.53 -1.10
N THR A 140 16.40 23.51 -2.11
CA THR A 140 16.06 22.30 -2.86
C THR A 140 16.43 22.52 -4.30
N THR A 141 17.37 21.74 -4.77
CA THR A 141 18.01 21.99 -6.05
C THR A 141 17.06 21.50 -7.14
N GLY A 142 16.30 22.44 -7.74
CA GLY A 142 15.44 22.28 -8.94
C GLY A 142 14.01 21.73 -8.74
N LYS A 143 12.99 22.51 -9.15
CA LYS A 143 11.60 22.03 -9.25
C LYS A 143 10.92 22.35 -10.60
N VAL A 144 9.92 21.55 -10.93
CA VAL A 144 8.96 21.81 -12.01
C VAL A 144 7.56 21.85 -11.42
N CYS A 145 6.91 23.01 -11.54
CA CYS A 145 5.52 23.19 -11.19
C CYS A 145 4.65 23.17 -12.45
N HIS A 146 3.39 22.81 -12.27
CA HIS A 146 2.34 23.10 -13.22
C HIS A 146 2.08 24.62 -13.29
N ASP A 147 1.93 25.15 -14.49
CA ASP A 147 1.90 26.60 -14.74
C ASP A 147 0.67 27.30 -14.12
N ARG A 148 -0.46 26.59 -14.00
CA ARG A 148 -1.76 27.19 -13.61
C ARG A 148 -2.00 27.13 -12.11
N ASP A 149 -1.76 25.98 -11.50
CA ASP A 149 -2.14 25.70 -10.11
C ASP A 149 -0.94 25.56 -9.17
N LEU A 150 0.28 25.74 -9.70
CA LEU A 150 1.56 25.61 -8.98
C LEU A 150 1.79 24.22 -8.36
N ALA A 151 1.02 23.21 -8.76
CA ALA A 151 1.22 21.84 -8.30
C ALA A 151 2.63 21.36 -8.68
N LEU A 152 3.34 20.77 -7.74
CA LEU A 152 4.67 20.23 -7.98
C LEU A 152 4.56 18.96 -8.82
N VAL A 153 5.19 18.94 -9.99
CA VAL A 153 5.23 17.76 -10.88
C VAL A 153 6.53 16.99 -10.66
N VAL A 154 7.64 17.73 -10.57
CA VAL A 154 8.98 17.20 -10.32
C VAL A 154 9.67 18.01 -9.23
N ALA A 155 10.32 17.32 -8.30
CA ALA A 155 11.37 17.90 -7.48
C ALA A 155 12.64 17.08 -7.60
N VAL A 156 13.77 17.77 -7.56
CA VAL A 156 15.09 17.17 -7.57
C VAL A 156 15.82 17.64 -6.32
N GLU A 157 16.68 16.78 -5.80
CA GLU A 157 17.69 17.17 -4.83
C GLU A 157 19.04 16.59 -5.25
N TRP A 158 20.05 17.46 -5.28
CA TRP A 158 21.42 17.14 -5.61
C TRP A 158 22.31 17.20 -4.37
N ARG A 159 23.20 16.23 -4.25
CA ARG A 159 24.36 16.24 -3.36
C ARG A 159 25.61 15.87 -4.14
N ASN A 160 26.74 16.48 -3.81
CA ASN A 160 28.01 16.20 -4.50
C ASN A 160 28.41 14.72 -4.45
N GLU A 161 28.34 14.09 -3.28
CA GLU A 161 28.67 12.68 -3.09
C GLU A 161 27.93 12.11 -1.88
N PHE A 162 27.92 10.78 -1.74
CA PHE A 162 27.53 10.16 -0.48
C PHE A 162 28.42 10.64 0.68
N GLY A 163 27.80 11.21 1.71
CA GLY A 163 28.49 11.65 2.93
C GLY A 163 29.27 12.97 2.81
N SER A 164 29.17 13.70 1.69
CA SER A 164 29.75 15.04 1.53
C SER A 164 28.94 16.14 2.24
N GLY A 165 27.67 15.89 2.56
CA GLY A 165 26.74 16.85 3.17
C GLY A 165 26.13 16.40 4.50
N PRO A 166 25.31 17.27 5.12
CA PRO A 166 24.62 16.96 6.37
C PRO A 166 23.48 15.95 6.23
N GLY A 167 22.85 15.84 5.06
CA GLY A 167 21.65 15.04 4.84
C GLY A 167 21.70 14.12 3.62
N ASP A 168 20.60 13.39 3.42
CA ASP A 168 20.39 12.44 2.33
C ASP A 168 19.41 13.04 1.32
N ALA A 169 19.82 13.13 0.05
CA ALA A 169 19.04 13.78 -1.01
C ALA A 169 17.63 13.19 -1.15
N SER A 170 17.46 11.89 -0.89
CA SER A 170 16.17 11.22 -1.02
C SER A 170 15.18 11.58 0.08
N VAL A 171 15.67 11.91 1.28
CA VAL A 171 14.83 12.40 2.38
C VAL A 171 14.55 13.88 2.19
N GLU A 172 15.57 14.65 1.82
CA GLU A 172 15.48 16.10 1.64
C GLU A 172 14.52 16.49 0.50
N VAL A 173 14.50 15.75 -0.62
CA VAL A 173 13.54 15.98 -1.70
C VAL A 173 12.09 15.67 -1.30
N ALA A 174 11.86 14.69 -0.43
CA ALA A 174 10.54 14.38 0.10
C ALA A 174 10.06 15.47 1.09
N GLU A 175 10.97 16.00 1.91
CA GLU A 175 10.72 17.16 2.77
C GLU A 175 10.37 18.42 1.95
N ALA A 176 11.13 18.67 0.87
CA ALA A 176 10.86 19.75 -0.08
C ALA A 176 9.45 19.69 -0.63
N TYR A 177 9.07 18.51 -1.11
CA TYR A 177 7.73 18.22 -1.61
C TYR A 177 6.66 18.50 -0.55
N ARG A 178 6.88 18.04 0.69
CA ARG A 178 5.96 18.27 1.82
C ARG A 178 5.77 19.76 2.06
N LYS A 179 6.87 20.51 2.20
CA LYS A 179 6.86 21.96 2.45
C LYS A 179 6.20 22.74 1.32
N HIS A 180 6.44 22.37 0.06
CA HIS A 180 5.78 22.98 -1.09
C HIS A 180 4.27 22.81 -0.99
N PHE A 181 3.80 21.57 -0.86
CA PHE A 181 2.36 21.33 -0.80
C PHE A 181 1.68 21.84 0.46
N LEU A 182 2.38 22.07 1.58
CA LEU A 182 1.79 22.66 2.80
C LEU A 182 1.47 24.16 2.69
N GLN A 183 1.94 24.85 1.66
CA GLN A 183 1.63 26.28 1.46
C GLN A 183 0.13 26.51 1.28
N ASP A 184 -0.41 27.59 1.85
CA ASP A 184 -1.86 27.91 1.79
C ASP A 184 -2.36 28.10 0.36
N SER A 185 -1.51 28.64 -0.51
CA SER A 185 -1.79 28.81 -1.94
C SER A 185 -2.15 27.50 -2.65
N LEU A 186 -1.70 26.35 -2.13
CA LEU A 186 -1.91 25.01 -2.68
C LEU A 186 -3.03 24.23 -1.99
N GLN A 187 -3.79 24.86 -1.08
CA GLN A 187 -4.87 24.19 -0.34
C GLN A 187 -5.89 23.55 -1.30
N ARG A 188 -6.29 24.27 -2.36
CA ARG A 188 -7.27 23.76 -3.33
C ARG A 188 -6.75 22.54 -4.10
N VAL A 189 -5.44 22.49 -4.39
CA VAL A 189 -4.80 21.32 -5.01
C VAL A 189 -4.80 20.14 -4.02
N ARG A 190 -4.42 20.38 -2.76
CA ARG A 190 -4.46 19.36 -1.70
C ARG A 190 -5.86 18.83 -1.42
N ASN A 191 -6.87 19.67 -1.59
CA ASN A 191 -8.27 19.29 -1.41
C ASN A 191 -8.76 18.36 -2.52
N SER A 192 -8.33 18.56 -3.76
CA SER A 192 -8.79 17.80 -4.92
C SER A 192 -7.97 16.56 -5.25
N SER A 193 -6.71 16.51 -4.81
CA SER A 193 -5.72 15.56 -5.32
C SER A 193 -4.92 14.92 -4.20
N CYS A 194 -4.37 13.73 -4.46
CA CYS A 194 -3.29 13.16 -3.65
C CYS A 194 -1.92 13.73 -4.01
N CYS A 195 -1.86 14.82 -4.79
CA CYS A 195 -0.65 15.54 -5.19
C CYS A 195 0.48 14.67 -5.75
N PRO A 196 0.23 13.76 -6.71
CA PRO A 196 1.26 12.88 -7.24
C PRO A 196 2.44 13.66 -7.88
N SER A 197 3.67 13.30 -7.52
CA SER A 197 4.89 13.85 -8.12
C SER A 197 5.97 12.79 -8.34
N VAL A 198 6.93 13.11 -9.20
CA VAL A 198 8.18 12.35 -9.35
C VAL A 198 9.29 13.08 -8.60
N LEU A 199 10.03 12.37 -7.76
CA LEU A 199 11.21 12.90 -7.06
C LEU A 199 12.48 12.28 -7.60
N PHE A 200 13.53 13.10 -7.70
CA PHE A 200 14.88 12.70 -8.08
C PHE A 200 15.81 12.95 -6.91
N ALA A 201 16.53 11.92 -6.49
CA ALA A 201 17.65 12.08 -5.56
C ALA A 201 18.94 11.78 -6.32
N ILE A 202 19.81 12.79 -6.43
CA ILE A 202 21.10 12.68 -7.11
C ILE A 202 22.19 12.86 -6.08
N MET A 203 23.08 11.87 -5.98
CA MET A 203 24.25 11.91 -5.09
C MET A 203 25.47 11.61 -5.95
N GLY A 204 26.16 12.66 -6.41
CA GLY A 204 27.24 12.56 -7.40
C GLY A 204 26.80 11.80 -8.66
N PRO A 205 27.47 10.69 -9.01
CA PRO A 205 27.12 9.86 -10.16
C PRO A 205 25.99 8.84 -9.88
N TYR A 206 25.26 8.98 -8.78
CA TYR A 206 24.16 8.08 -8.41
C TYR A 206 22.80 8.77 -8.53
N LEU A 207 21.86 8.14 -9.23
CA LEU A 207 20.53 8.67 -9.51
C LEU A 207 19.44 7.73 -8.98
N CYS A 208 18.52 8.24 -8.17
CA CYS A 208 17.36 7.50 -7.67
C CYS A 208 16.05 8.17 -8.09
N MET A 209 15.13 7.38 -8.65
CA MET A 209 13.78 7.81 -9.03
C MET A 209 12.77 7.37 -7.98
N GLN A 210 11.89 8.28 -7.57
CA GLN A 210 10.87 8.01 -6.57
C GLN A 210 9.50 8.56 -6.99
N GLY A 211 8.43 7.92 -6.54
CA GLY A 211 7.07 8.45 -6.62
C GLY A 211 6.61 8.92 -5.24
N VAL A 212 5.87 10.03 -5.19
CA VAL A 212 5.34 10.57 -3.92
C VAL A 212 3.89 11.02 -4.07
N ILE A 213 3.14 10.91 -2.98
CA ILE A 213 1.77 11.41 -2.83
C ILE A 213 1.57 12.05 -1.45
N PHE A 214 0.56 12.91 -1.34
CA PHE A 214 0.10 13.57 -0.13
C PHE A 214 -1.33 13.11 0.22
N LEU A 215 -1.47 12.20 1.18
CA LEU A 215 -2.77 11.75 1.69
C LEU A 215 -3.14 12.52 2.98
N ASP A 216 -3.29 11.81 4.09
CA ASP A 216 -3.23 12.29 5.47
C ASP A 216 -1.79 12.48 5.95
N LYS A 217 -0.85 11.80 5.29
CA LYS A 217 0.60 11.96 5.43
C LYS A 217 1.29 11.92 4.07
N VAL A 218 2.54 12.38 4.00
CA VAL A 218 3.38 12.20 2.82
C VAL A 218 3.82 10.75 2.75
N ILE A 219 3.64 10.14 1.58
CA ILE A 219 4.04 8.77 1.30
C ILE A 219 4.89 8.82 0.05
N TYR A 220 6.15 8.41 0.16
CA TYR A 220 7.04 8.29 -0.99
C TYR A 220 7.59 6.88 -1.09
N GLN A 221 7.90 6.46 -2.30
CA GLN A 221 8.39 5.13 -2.60
C GLN A 221 9.51 5.23 -3.63
N ALA A 222 10.67 4.67 -3.30
CA ALA A 222 11.73 4.48 -4.29
C ALA A 222 11.27 3.49 -5.37
N PHE A 223 11.40 3.90 -6.64
CA PHE A 223 11.09 3.06 -7.80
C PHE A 223 12.33 2.43 -8.39
N THR A 224 13.49 3.05 -8.16
CA THR A 224 14.80 2.49 -8.51
C THR A 224 15.66 2.44 -7.26
N GLU A 225 16.66 1.56 -7.27
CA GLU A 225 17.85 1.76 -6.45
C GLU A 225 18.63 2.99 -6.96
N TYR A 226 19.73 3.33 -6.29
CA TYR A 226 20.67 4.32 -6.80
C TYR A 226 21.35 3.80 -8.07
N ILE A 227 20.90 4.27 -9.22
CA ILE A 227 21.45 3.97 -10.54
C ILE A 227 22.83 4.61 -10.63
N TRP A 228 23.86 3.78 -10.75
CA TRP A 228 25.20 4.23 -11.09
C TRP A 228 25.27 4.72 -12.54
N LEU A 229 25.71 5.97 -12.72
CA LEU A 229 25.90 6.62 -14.03
C LEU A 229 27.27 6.34 -14.64
N GLY A 230 28.23 5.82 -13.88
CA GLY A 230 29.59 5.60 -14.36
C GLY A 230 29.77 4.40 -15.29
N SER A 231 31.03 4.19 -15.65
CA SER A 231 31.46 3.18 -16.61
C SER A 231 31.53 1.79 -15.98
N ASP A 232 30.51 0.97 -16.22
CA ASP A 232 30.62 -0.49 -16.26
C ASP A 232 31.39 -0.88 -17.55
N PRO A 233 32.15 -2.00 -17.62
CA PRO A 233 32.69 -2.53 -18.88
C PRO A 233 31.71 -2.60 -20.06
N TYR A 234 30.38 -2.54 -19.82
CA TYR A 234 29.33 -2.44 -20.84
C TYR A 234 28.74 -1.03 -21.00
N LEU A 235 29.58 -0.04 -21.36
CA LEU A 235 29.19 1.37 -21.43
C LEU A 235 27.98 1.63 -22.35
N ASP A 236 27.95 1.04 -23.55
CA ASP A 236 26.87 1.26 -24.51
C ASP A 236 25.50 0.77 -23.99
N GLU A 237 25.48 -0.40 -23.34
CA GLU A 237 24.27 -0.95 -22.74
C GLU A 237 23.80 -0.10 -21.56
N ASN A 238 24.72 0.42 -20.74
CA ASN A 238 24.36 1.28 -19.62
C ASN A 238 23.79 2.62 -20.11
N VAL A 239 24.39 3.24 -21.12
CA VAL A 239 23.87 4.48 -21.73
C VAL A 239 22.46 4.26 -22.27
N MET A 240 22.23 3.15 -23.00
CA MET A 240 20.90 2.81 -23.49
C MET A 240 19.90 2.57 -22.37
N ARG A 241 20.31 1.90 -21.30
CA ARG A 241 19.46 1.67 -20.10
C ARG A 241 19.08 3.00 -19.44
N ILE A 242 20.02 3.91 -19.23
CA ILE A 242 19.77 5.22 -18.61
C ILE A 242 18.90 6.09 -19.53
N ALA A 243 19.11 6.04 -20.85
CA ALA A 243 18.28 6.75 -21.82
C ALA A 243 16.83 6.25 -21.82
N ARG A 244 16.61 4.94 -21.62
CA ARG A 244 15.28 4.35 -21.42
C ARG A 244 14.63 4.82 -20.12
N VAL A 245 15.41 4.90 -19.03
CA VAL A 245 14.93 5.47 -17.74
C VAL A 245 14.45 6.90 -17.95
N PHE A 246 15.25 7.77 -18.57
CA PHE A 246 14.83 9.16 -18.82
C PHE A 246 13.60 9.26 -19.72
N ASN A 247 13.45 8.39 -20.72
CA ASN A 247 12.26 8.34 -21.55
C ASN A 247 11.00 7.93 -20.78
N ALA A 248 11.08 6.90 -19.94
CA ALA A 248 9.99 6.49 -19.06
C ALA A 248 9.61 7.61 -18.10
N THR A 249 10.60 8.30 -17.52
CA THR A 249 10.36 9.43 -16.62
C THR A 249 9.74 10.62 -17.36
N ALA A 250 10.20 10.95 -18.56
CA ALA A 250 9.61 12.01 -19.37
C ALA A 250 8.14 11.71 -19.73
N LYS A 251 7.81 10.44 -20.01
CA LYS A 251 6.42 10.00 -20.21
C LYS A 251 5.58 10.21 -18.93
N ALA A 252 6.09 9.82 -17.77
CA ALA A 252 5.40 10.02 -16.49
C ALA A 252 5.14 11.51 -16.20
N ILE A 253 6.15 12.36 -16.40
CA ILE A 253 6.04 13.82 -16.21
C ILE A 253 4.97 14.42 -17.12
N ARG A 254 4.98 14.08 -18.42
CA ARG A 254 3.93 14.53 -19.35
C ARG A 254 2.53 14.13 -18.89
N ASN A 255 2.37 12.89 -18.43
CA ASN A 255 1.08 12.41 -17.93
C ASN A 255 0.66 13.15 -16.65
N LEU A 256 1.59 13.49 -15.76
CA LEU A 256 1.29 14.29 -14.58
C LEU A 256 0.86 15.71 -14.95
N HIS A 257 1.50 16.36 -15.93
CA HIS A 257 1.02 17.65 -16.44
C HIS A 257 -0.41 17.55 -16.96
N MET A 258 -0.72 16.55 -17.79
CA MET A 258 -2.09 16.32 -18.28
C MET A 258 -3.09 16.06 -17.15
N TYR A 259 -2.68 15.37 -16.10
CA TYR A 259 -3.50 15.15 -14.91
C TYR A 259 -3.82 16.47 -14.19
N TYR A 260 -2.81 17.31 -13.93
CA TYR A 260 -3.02 18.61 -13.30
C TYR A 260 -3.78 19.58 -14.22
N ASP A 261 -3.59 19.53 -15.54
CA ASP A 261 -4.38 20.27 -16.52
C ASP A 261 -5.88 19.97 -16.41
N GLY A 262 -6.23 18.70 -16.19
CA GLY A 262 -7.61 18.23 -16.01
C GLY A 262 -8.13 18.26 -14.57
N LEU A 263 -7.34 18.73 -13.60
CA LEU A 263 -7.72 18.69 -12.19
C LEU A 263 -8.75 19.79 -11.88
N GLU A 264 -9.92 19.39 -11.38
CA GLU A 264 -10.94 20.30 -10.87
C GLU A 264 -10.61 20.70 -9.42
N LEU A 265 -10.30 21.98 -9.20
CA LEU A 265 -9.87 22.51 -7.91
C LEU A 265 -11.06 22.79 -6.97
N CYS A 266 -11.01 22.21 -5.77
CA CYS A 266 -12.07 22.29 -4.77
C CYS A 266 -11.63 23.10 -3.55
N ASP A 267 -12.52 23.93 -3.02
CA ASP A 267 -12.28 24.69 -1.80
C ASP A 267 -12.43 23.82 -0.54
N THR A 268 -13.13 22.69 -0.65
CA THR A 268 -13.31 21.70 0.40
C THR A 268 -12.59 20.39 0.06
N PRO A 269 -12.02 19.68 1.06
CA PRO A 269 -11.37 18.40 0.82
C PRO A 269 -12.30 17.36 0.22
N VAL A 270 -11.91 16.77 -0.92
CA VAL A 270 -12.63 15.68 -1.59
C VAL A 270 -12.17 14.34 -0.99
N PRO A 271 -13.03 13.58 -0.29
CA PRO A 271 -12.62 12.35 0.41
C PRO A 271 -11.98 11.30 -0.49
N SER A 272 -12.43 11.20 -1.75
CA SER A 272 -11.90 10.25 -2.75
C SER A 272 -10.38 10.36 -2.99
N ARG A 273 -9.76 11.51 -2.68
CA ARG A 273 -8.31 11.70 -2.82
C ARG A 273 -7.50 10.80 -1.88
N LEU A 274 -8.11 10.35 -0.78
CA LEU A 274 -7.47 9.55 0.26
C LEU A 274 -7.56 8.04 -0.01
N PHE A 275 -8.26 7.64 -1.06
CA PHE A 275 -8.57 6.25 -1.35
C PHE A 275 -7.79 5.72 -2.56
N PRO A 276 -7.59 4.39 -2.63
CA PRO A 276 -6.93 3.73 -3.75
C PRO A 276 -7.55 4.04 -5.12
N ARG A 277 -6.71 4.07 -6.15
CA ARG A 277 -7.06 4.10 -7.58
C ARG A 277 -6.24 3.05 -8.31
N PRO A 278 -6.53 1.76 -8.07
CA PRO A 278 -5.70 0.66 -8.57
C PRO A 278 -5.70 0.63 -10.09
N THR A 279 -4.53 0.31 -10.66
CA THR A 279 -4.34 0.20 -12.11
C THR A 279 -4.09 -1.26 -12.46
N PHE A 280 -4.67 -1.72 -13.56
CA PHE A 280 -4.58 -3.09 -14.05
C PHE A 280 -4.08 -3.13 -15.50
N ARG A 281 -3.66 -4.31 -15.94
CA ARG A 281 -3.55 -4.58 -17.37
C ARG A 281 -4.95 -4.62 -18.00
N PRO A 282 -5.10 -4.31 -19.30
CA PRO A 282 -6.41 -4.32 -19.97
C PRO A 282 -7.21 -5.61 -19.77
N GLU A 283 -6.55 -6.76 -19.81
CA GLU A 283 -7.15 -8.09 -19.63
C GLU A 283 -7.58 -8.42 -18.18
N ASP A 284 -7.12 -7.65 -17.20
CA ASP A 284 -7.40 -7.84 -15.77
C ASP A 284 -8.32 -6.75 -15.21
N GLN A 285 -8.87 -5.88 -16.06
CA GLN A 285 -9.79 -4.82 -15.63
C GLN A 285 -11.07 -5.42 -15.00
N PRO A 286 -11.52 -4.90 -13.86
CA PRO A 286 -12.81 -5.30 -13.29
C PRO A 286 -13.96 -4.83 -14.18
N ASP A 287 -15.01 -5.64 -14.23
CA ASP A 287 -16.29 -5.40 -14.89
C ASP A 287 -17.32 -4.72 -13.97
N PHE A 288 -16.85 -4.14 -12.87
CA PHE A 288 -17.65 -3.39 -11.89
C PHE A 288 -16.96 -2.08 -11.52
N GLN A 289 -17.73 -1.17 -10.93
CA GLN A 289 -17.21 0.06 -10.34
C GLN A 289 -17.14 -0.06 -8.82
N LEU A 290 -16.12 0.57 -8.23
CA LEU A 290 -15.95 0.66 -6.78
C LEU A 290 -15.92 2.12 -6.33
N THR A 291 -16.71 2.42 -5.31
CA THR A 291 -16.62 3.67 -4.56
C THR A 291 -16.14 3.34 -3.15
N PHE A 292 -14.89 3.68 -2.85
CA PHE A 292 -14.34 3.48 -1.50
C PHE A 292 -15.02 4.40 -0.48
N THR A 293 -15.40 3.84 0.67
CA THR A 293 -16.16 4.54 1.70
C THR A 293 -15.36 4.75 2.98
N GLU A 294 -14.53 3.79 3.37
CA GLU A 294 -13.81 3.81 4.65
C GLU A 294 -12.48 3.05 4.60
N LYS A 295 -11.51 3.47 5.43
CA LYS A 295 -10.33 2.66 5.76
C LYS A 295 -10.70 1.78 6.96
N LEU A 296 -10.59 0.45 6.84
CA LEU A 296 -11.03 -0.47 7.90
C LEU A 296 -10.00 -0.67 9.01
N CYS A 297 -8.73 -0.32 8.77
CA CYS A 297 -7.67 -0.31 9.77
C CYS A 297 -6.99 1.05 9.81
N PRO A 298 -7.66 2.10 10.33
CA PRO A 298 -7.14 3.47 10.26
C PRO A 298 -5.89 3.69 11.13
N GLU A 299 -5.68 2.90 12.19
CA GLU A 299 -4.65 3.18 13.22
C GLU A 299 -4.04 1.89 13.81
N SER A 300 -3.27 1.16 13.00
CA SER A 300 -2.35 0.13 13.52
C SER A 300 -0.92 0.51 13.15
N GLU A 301 0.06 0.12 13.99
CA GLU A 301 1.50 0.34 13.74
C GLU A 301 1.93 -0.18 12.35
N ILE A 302 1.18 -1.14 11.79
CA ILE A 302 1.36 -1.68 10.45
C ILE A 302 0.12 -1.36 9.60
N PRO A 303 0.17 -0.37 8.69
CA PRO A 303 -1.00 -0.01 7.90
C PRO A 303 -1.42 -1.19 7.00
N ARG A 304 -2.62 -1.73 7.25
CA ARG A 304 -3.25 -2.74 6.40
C ARG A 304 -3.95 -2.04 5.24
N LEU A 305 -3.68 -2.46 4.01
CA LEU A 305 -4.36 -1.97 2.81
C LEU A 305 -5.76 -2.60 2.70
N LEU A 306 -6.63 -2.30 3.66
CA LEU A 306 -7.97 -2.86 3.81
C LEU A 306 -9.01 -1.74 3.88
N PHE A 307 -9.98 -1.78 2.97
CA PHE A 307 -10.93 -0.70 2.75
C PHE A 307 -12.36 -1.24 2.60
N GLY A 308 -13.34 -0.48 3.09
CA GLY A 308 -14.74 -0.68 2.73
C GLY A 308 -15.06 0.05 1.43
N ALA A 309 -15.90 -0.54 0.59
CA ALA A 309 -16.35 0.06 -0.65
C ALA A 309 -17.79 -0.35 -1.02
N ASP A 310 -18.41 0.45 -1.87
CA ASP A 310 -19.64 0.15 -2.59
C ASP A 310 -19.30 -0.36 -3.99
N MET A 311 -19.75 -1.56 -4.33
CA MET A 311 -19.56 -2.21 -5.62
C MET A 311 -20.83 -2.13 -6.46
N THR A 312 -20.72 -1.67 -7.71
CA THR A 312 -21.83 -1.61 -8.67
C THR A 312 -21.41 -2.32 -9.96
N GLU A 313 -22.15 -3.37 -10.34
CA GLU A 313 -21.87 -4.15 -11.55
C GLU A 313 -22.26 -3.37 -12.82
N GLN A 314 -21.50 -3.55 -13.91
CA GLN A 314 -21.83 -2.90 -15.18
C GLN A 314 -23.11 -3.49 -15.77
N GLY A 315 -24.10 -2.62 -16.02
CA GLY A 315 -25.37 -3.00 -16.67
C GLY A 315 -26.57 -3.12 -15.72
N GLU A 316 -26.35 -3.10 -14.41
CA GLU A 316 -27.41 -3.16 -13.40
C GLU A 316 -27.59 -1.82 -12.67
N ALA A 317 -28.04 -0.79 -13.39
CA ALA A 317 -28.29 0.54 -12.82
C ALA A 317 -29.44 0.59 -11.79
N THR A 318 -30.16 -0.52 -11.58
CA THR A 318 -31.38 -0.61 -10.75
C THR A 318 -31.18 -1.29 -9.40
N HIS A 319 -30.03 -1.91 -9.14
CA HIS A 319 -29.75 -2.57 -7.86
C HIS A 319 -28.97 -1.64 -6.90
N LEU A 320 -29.28 -1.73 -5.60
CA LEU A 320 -28.51 -1.04 -4.57
C LEU A 320 -27.05 -1.53 -4.61
N PRO A 321 -26.05 -0.64 -4.48
CA PRO A 321 -24.65 -1.04 -4.46
C PRO A 321 -24.36 -2.08 -3.37
N LYS A 322 -23.56 -3.09 -3.72
CA LYS A 322 -23.16 -4.13 -2.78
C LYS A 322 -22.03 -3.62 -1.89
N LYS A 323 -22.19 -3.70 -0.57
CA LYS A 323 -21.11 -3.41 0.39
C LYS A 323 -20.06 -4.52 0.32
N VAL A 324 -18.82 -4.13 0.04
CA VAL A 324 -17.67 -5.04 -0.10
C VAL A 324 -16.48 -4.56 0.71
N VAL A 325 -15.55 -5.49 0.94
CA VAL A 325 -14.22 -5.22 1.47
C VAL A 325 -13.20 -5.39 0.34
N VAL A 326 -12.31 -4.41 0.23
CA VAL A 326 -11.20 -4.41 -0.72
C VAL A 326 -9.89 -4.55 0.04
N LYS A 327 -9.14 -5.62 -0.22
CA LYS A 327 -7.81 -5.86 0.34
C LYS A 327 -6.75 -5.79 -0.75
N PHE A 328 -5.61 -5.19 -0.42
CA PHE A 328 -4.39 -5.34 -1.22
C PHE A 328 -3.33 -6.15 -0.48
N ALA A 329 -2.76 -7.14 -1.15
CA ALA A 329 -1.79 -8.06 -0.57
C ALA A 329 -0.66 -8.41 -1.54
N GLU A 330 0.54 -8.70 -1.03
CA GLU A 330 1.68 -9.14 -1.86
C GLU A 330 1.48 -10.56 -2.40
N ARG A 331 0.78 -11.40 -1.61
CA ARG A 331 0.48 -12.80 -1.89
C ARG A 331 -0.94 -13.07 -1.46
N TYR A 332 -1.59 -14.03 -2.12
CA TYR A 332 -2.96 -14.39 -1.78
C TYR A 332 -3.29 -15.82 -2.19
N GLY A 333 -3.82 -16.61 -1.26
CA GLY A 333 -4.27 -17.99 -1.47
C GLY A 333 -5.67 -18.06 -2.11
N GLU A 334 -5.83 -17.53 -3.34
CA GLU A 334 -7.14 -17.40 -3.99
C GLU A 334 -7.93 -18.71 -4.07
N GLN A 335 -7.28 -19.82 -4.43
CA GLN A 335 -7.96 -21.11 -4.60
C GLN A 335 -8.54 -21.64 -3.27
N ALA A 336 -7.79 -21.46 -2.19
CA ALA A 336 -8.21 -21.85 -0.85
C ALA A 336 -9.32 -20.93 -0.31
N HIS A 337 -9.21 -19.62 -0.53
CA HIS A 337 -10.27 -18.68 -0.20
C HIS A 337 -11.57 -19.03 -0.92
N ARG A 338 -11.50 -19.27 -2.24
CA ARG A 338 -12.66 -19.67 -3.05
C ARG A 338 -13.31 -20.94 -2.52
N LEU A 339 -12.51 -21.98 -2.22
CA LEU A 339 -12.99 -23.23 -1.66
C LEU A 339 -13.77 -23.00 -0.36
N LEU A 340 -13.24 -22.22 0.58
CA LEU A 340 -13.96 -21.95 1.83
C LEU A 340 -15.21 -21.08 1.63
N ALA A 341 -15.17 -20.13 0.69
CA ALA A 341 -16.30 -19.28 0.38
C ALA A 341 -17.48 -20.07 -0.21
N GLU A 342 -17.21 -21.04 -1.10
CA GLU A 342 -18.22 -21.96 -1.65
C GLU A 342 -18.91 -22.81 -0.58
N HIS A 343 -18.25 -23.00 0.58
CA HIS A 343 -18.78 -23.71 1.73
C HIS A 343 -19.24 -22.80 2.89
N HIS A 344 -19.38 -21.48 2.65
CA HIS A 344 -19.79 -20.48 3.65
C HIS A 344 -18.88 -20.40 4.91
N LEU A 345 -17.62 -20.79 4.75
CA LEU A 345 -16.57 -20.76 5.78
C LEU A 345 -15.57 -19.61 5.56
N ALA A 346 -15.76 -18.80 4.52
CA ALA A 346 -15.07 -17.54 4.27
C ALA A 346 -16.04 -16.56 3.56
N PRO A 347 -15.78 -15.24 3.60
CA PRO A 347 -16.57 -14.28 2.83
C PRO A 347 -16.53 -14.58 1.32
N GLY A 348 -17.66 -14.40 0.62
CA GLY A 348 -17.74 -14.59 -0.83
C GLY A 348 -16.79 -13.65 -1.58
N ARG A 349 -16.18 -14.14 -2.66
CA ARG A 349 -15.14 -13.40 -3.41
C ARG A 349 -15.66 -12.98 -4.78
N HIS A 350 -15.62 -11.67 -5.05
CA HIS A 350 -16.03 -11.07 -6.33
C HIS A 350 -14.87 -10.92 -7.30
N PHE A 351 -13.70 -10.53 -6.80
CA PHE A 351 -12.55 -10.21 -7.64
C PHE A 351 -11.24 -10.59 -6.96
N CYS A 352 -10.27 -11.05 -7.75
CA CYS A 352 -8.91 -11.34 -7.29
C CYS A 352 -7.96 -11.29 -8.48
N LYS A 353 -7.29 -10.15 -8.68
CA LYS A 353 -6.34 -9.94 -9.78
C LYS A 353 -5.13 -9.13 -9.31
N ARG A 354 -4.02 -9.26 -10.02
CA ARG A 354 -2.83 -8.46 -9.76
C ARG A 354 -2.98 -7.08 -10.38
N THR A 355 -2.76 -6.05 -9.57
CA THR A 355 -2.51 -4.69 -10.02
C THR A 355 -1.26 -4.65 -10.91
N LEU A 356 -1.12 -3.57 -11.68
CA LEU A 356 -0.03 -3.36 -12.63
C LEU A 356 1.35 -3.50 -11.97
N CYS A 357 1.50 -3.07 -10.71
CA CYS A 357 2.76 -3.15 -9.95
C CYS A 357 2.85 -4.37 -9.02
N GLY A 358 1.97 -5.35 -9.18
CA GLY A 358 2.17 -6.70 -8.66
C GLY A 358 1.48 -7.06 -7.35
N LEU A 359 0.85 -6.11 -6.64
CA LEU A 359 -0.03 -6.43 -5.52
C LEU A 359 -1.32 -7.08 -6.02
N TRP A 360 -1.81 -8.08 -5.32
CA TRP A 360 -3.17 -8.60 -5.48
C TRP A 360 -4.16 -7.57 -4.96
N MET A 361 -5.24 -7.36 -5.71
CA MET A 361 -6.45 -6.72 -5.21
C MET A 361 -7.53 -7.78 -5.11
N ILE A 362 -8.10 -7.89 -3.92
CA ILE A 362 -9.16 -8.84 -3.58
C ILE A 362 -10.40 -8.03 -3.20
N VAL A 363 -11.51 -8.30 -3.87
CA VAL A 363 -12.83 -7.75 -3.51
C VAL A 363 -13.69 -8.90 -3.02
N MET A 364 -14.19 -8.78 -1.80
CA MET A 364 -14.96 -9.82 -1.12
C MET A 364 -16.16 -9.22 -0.38
N ASP A 365 -17.13 -10.07 -0.06
CA ASP A 365 -18.28 -9.70 0.76
C ASP A 365 -17.84 -9.05 2.07
N ARG A 366 -18.56 -8.00 2.47
CA ARG A 366 -18.40 -7.45 3.81
C ARG A 366 -19.15 -8.35 4.79
N ALA A 367 -18.42 -9.17 5.52
CA ALA A 367 -18.98 -9.97 6.61
C ALA A 367 -19.41 -9.03 7.75
N GLU A 368 -20.69 -9.09 8.12
CA GLU A 368 -21.23 -8.35 9.26
C GLU A 368 -20.94 -9.15 10.55
N GLY A 369 -19.75 -8.92 11.10
CA GLY A 369 -19.25 -9.65 12.27
C GLY A 369 -18.09 -8.92 12.94
N GLN A 370 -17.73 -9.37 14.15
CA GLN A 370 -16.54 -8.92 14.85
C GLN A 370 -15.50 -10.04 14.88
N ASP A 371 -14.22 -9.68 14.94
CA ASP A 371 -13.16 -10.67 15.07
C ASP A 371 -13.21 -11.36 16.44
N ALA A 372 -12.85 -12.64 16.45
CA ALA A 372 -12.95 -13.47 17.64
C ALA A 372 -12.03 -12.98 18.78
N TYR A 373 -10.91 -12.33 18.44
CA TYR A 373 -9.97 -11.78 19.43
C TYR A 373 -10.62 -10.64 20.22
N SER A 374 -11.30 -9.73 19.54
CA SER A 374 -12.04 -8.63 20.18
C SER A 374 -13.24 -9.13 20.99
N LEU A 375 -13.91 -10.18 20.53
CA LEU A 375 -15.12 -10.72 21.19
C LEU A 375 -14.81 -11.59 22.41
N PHE A 376 -13.74 -12.36 22.38
CA PHE A 376 -13.44 -13.36 23.40
C PHE A 376 -12.07 -13.11 24.02
N PRO A 377 -11.99 -12.73 25.31
CA PRO A 377 -10.72 -12.47 26.01
C PRO A 377 -9.89 -13.73 26.30
N GLY A 378 -10.24 -14.87 25.69
CA GLY A 378 -9.65 -16.19 25.94
C GLY A 378 -10.10 -17.20 24.89
N GLU A 379 -10.33 -18.44 25.32
CA GLU A 379 -10.73 -19.52 24.43
C GLU A 379 -12.08 -19.23 23.75
N PRO A 380 -12.18 -19.35 22.41
CA PRO A 380 -13.43 -19.11 21.72
C PRO A 380 -14.46 -20.21 22.01
N PRO A 381 -15.77 -19.91 21.96
CA PRO A 381 -16.83 -20.90 22.13
C PRO A 381 -16.72 -22.07 21.15
N ASN A 382 -17.29 -23.22 21.54
CA ASN A 382 -17.23 -24.45 20.72
C ASN A 382 -17.80 -24.27 19.31
N TYR A 383 -18.85 -23.48 19.11
CA TYR A 383 -19.41 -23.27 17.77
C TYR A 383 -18.41 -22.61 16.81
N VAL A 384 -17.61 -21.65 17.30
CA VAL A 384 -16.52 -21.03 16.54
C VAL A 384 -15.46 -22.07 16.19
N LYS A 385 -15.06 -22.88 17.17
CA LYS A 385 -14.05 -23.93 16.98
C LYS A 385 -14.49 -24.99 15.98
N ILE A 386 -15.76 -25.39 16.00
CA ILE A 386 -16.33 -26.37 15.07
C ILE A 386 -16.22 -25.85 13.64
N ASP A 387 -16.60 -24.59 13.40
CA ASP A 387 -16.51 -23.99 12.06
C ASP A 387 -15.07 -23.82 11.58
N VAL A 388 -14.17 -23.39 12.47
CA VAL A 388 -12.73 -23.26 12.14
C VAL A 388 -12.10 -24.63 11.87
N ASP A 389 -12.40 -25.66 12.67
CA ASP A 389 -11.92 -27.02 12.43
C ASP A 389 -12.44 -27.56 11.09
N ARG A 390 -13.71 -27.33 10.77
CA ARG A 390 -14.31 -27.69 9.48
C ARG A 390 -13.57 -27.02 8.32
N ALA A 391 -13.26 -25.74 8.44
CA ALA A 391 -12.52 -24.99 7.43
C ALA A 391 -11.11 -25.56 7.23
N ILE A 392 -10.39 -25.84 8.32
CA ILE A 392 -9.05 -26.46 8.29
C ILE A 392 -9.11 -27.84 7.63
N GLN A 393 -10.06 -28.69 8.02
CA GLN A 393 -10.24 -30.01 7.43
C GLN A 393 -10.48 -29.93 5.92
N LEU A 394 -11.34 -29.02 5.49
CA LEU A 394 -11.67 -28.82 4.08
C LEU A 394 -10.44 -28.36 3.26
N LEU A 395 -9.67 -27.40 3.79
CA LEU A 395 -8.40 -26.98 3.18
C LEU A 395 -7.42 -28.16 3.07
N HIS A 396 -7.26 -28.92 4.14
CA HIS A 396 -6.30 -30.02 4.21
C HIS A 396 -6.64 -31.15 3.24
N GLN A 397 -7.93 -31.48 3.09
CA GLN A 397 -8.42 -32.45 2.11
C GLN A 397 -8.05 -32.07 0.68
N HIS A 398 -8.01 -30.76 0.38
CA HIS A 398 -7.65 -30.22 -0.93
C HIS A 398 -6.17 -29.86 -1.06
N GLY A 399 -5.34 -30.23 -0.08
CA GLY A 399 -3.88 -30.00 -0.12
C GLY A 399 -3.46 -28.57 0.15
N PHE A 400 -4.31 -27.76 0.79
CA PHE A 400 -3.98 -26.41 1.23
C PHE A 400 -3.66 -26.36 2.73
N VAL A 401 -2.88 -25.35 3.11
CA VAL A 401 -2.55 -24.97 4.49
C VAL A 401 -2.84 -23.48 4.61
N HIS A 402 -3.62 -23.08 5.61
CA HIS A 402 -3.94 -21.66 5.83
C HIS A 402 -2.69 -20.88 6.24
N GLY A 403 -1.91 -21.44 7.16
CA GLY A 403 -0.63 -20.90 7.63
C GLY A 403 -0.77 -19.75 8.63
N GLU A 404 -1.98 -19.31 8.98
CA GLU A 404 -2.20 -18.20 9.91
C GLU A 404 -3.55 -18.32 10.64
N ILE A 405 -3.75 -19.44 11.33
CA ILE A 405 -4.94 -19.62 12.14
C ILE A 405 -4.77 -18.86 13.46
N CYS A 406 -5.49 -17.74 13.62
CA CYS A 406 -5.47 -16.95 14.85
C CYS A 406 -6.84 -16.29 15.09
N MET A 407 -7.07 -15.83 16.33
CA MET A 407 -8.33 -15.20 16.75
C MET A 407 -8.68 -13.94 15.94
N SER A 408 -7.67 -13.18 15.50
CA SER A 408 -7.88 -11.98 14.67
C SER A 408 -8.25 -12.29 13.21
N ASN A 409 -7.99 -13.51 12.74
CA ASN A 409 -8.32 -13.99 11.40
C ASN A 409 -9.63 -14.81 11.37
N ILE A 410 -10.39 -14.79 12.47
CA ILE A 410 -11.70 -15.45 12.59
C ILE A 410 -12.75 -14.37 12.82
N LEU A 411 -13.73 -14.25 11.93
CA LEU A 411 -14.89 -13.38 12.14
C LEU A 411 -16.08 -14.20 12.65
N VAL A 412 -16.72 -13.73 13.72
CA VAL A 412 -17.98 -14.28 14.24
C VAL A 412 -19.13 -13.55 13.56
N VAL A 413 -19.97 -14.30 12.86
CA VAL A 413 -21.05 -13.79 12.01
C VAL A 413 -22.39 -14.44 12.37
N MET A 414 -23.49 -13.73 12.16
CA MET A 414 -24.82 -14.32 12.22
C MET A 414 -25.15 -15.03 10.89
N ARG A 415 -25.69 -16.24 10.96
CA ARG A 415 -26.17 -17.00 9.80
C ARG A 415 -27.67 -17.26 9.93
N SER A 416 -28.40 -17.20 8.83
CA SER A 416 -29.76 -17.73 8.75
C SER A 416 -29.71 -19.27 8.73
N ARG A 417 -30.63 -19.94 9.46
CA ARG A 417 -30.69 -21.42 9.54
C ARG A 417 -30.79 -22.14 8.18
N SER A 418 -31.28 -21.47 7.14
CA SER A 418 -31.36 -22.00 5.76
C SER A 418 -29.98 -22.27 5.13
N GLN A 419 -28.92 -21.57 5.56
CA GLN A 419 -27.54 -21.85 5.14
C GLN A 419 -26.91 -23.06 5.88
N GLN A 420 -27.55 -23.54 6.96
CA GLN A 420 -27.11 -24.70 7.74
C GLN A 420 -27.63 -26.03 7.16
N GLN A 421 -28.87 -26.05 6.65
CA GLN A 421 -29.53 -27.29 6.21
C GLN A 421 -29.01 -27.87 4.88
N VAL A 422 -28.47 -27.05 3.97
CA VAL A 422 -27.89 -27.55 2.71
C VAL A 422 -26.57 -28.32 2.96
N VAL A 423 -25.90 -28.09 4.09
CA VAL A 423 -24.54 -28.62 4.37
C VAL A 423 -24.52 -29.80 5.35
N ALA A 424 -25.68 -30.22 5.88
CA ALA A 424 -25.82 -31.37 6.77
C ALA A 424 -26.26 -32.66 6.03
N ALA A 425 -26.71 -32.57 4.78
CA ALA A 425 -27.17 -33.71 4.00
C ALA A 425 -26.01 -34.45 3.32
N THR A 426 -25.34 -35.32 4.08
CA THR A 426 -24.67 -36.51 3.50
C THR A 426 -25.63 -37.69 3.72
N PRO A 427 -25.94 -38.52 2.72
CA PRO A 427 -27.05 -39.46 2.82
C PRO A 427 -26.65 -40.66 3.68
N THR A 428 -27.10 -40.69 4.92
CA THR A 428 -27.34 -41.95 5.62
C THR A 428 -28.83 -42.05 5.90
N SER A 429 -29.45 -42.99 5.19
CA SER A 429 -30.81 -43.48 5.31
C SER A 429 -31.36 -43.46 6.74
N THR A 430 -32.51 -42.82 6.94
CA THR A 430 -33.83 -43.47 7.06
C THR A 430 -34.91 -42.39 7.21
N GLU A 431 -35.99 -42.55 6.46
CA GLU A 431 -37.19 -41.71 6.50
C GLU A 431 -37.89 -41.83 7.87
N GLU A 432 -38.01 -40.73 8.62
CA GLU A 432 -39.15 -40.47 9.48
C GLU A 432 -39.50 -38.99 9.39
N GLY A 433 -40.74 -38.71 9.00
CA GLY A 433 -41.25 -37.37 8.75
C GLY A 433 -41.32 -36.56 10.04
N ILE A 434 -40.68 -35.39 10.03
CA ILE A 434 -40.87 -34.35 11.03
C ILE A 434 -41.78 -33.29 10.39
N GLU A 435 -42.98 -33.13 10.94
CA GLU A 435 -43.87 -32.01 10.64
C GLU A 435 -43.13 -30.69 10.94
N MET A 436 -43.00 -29.83 9.93
CA MET A 436 -42.41 -28.50 10.08
C MET A 436 -43.47 -27.53 10.62
N ASP A 437 -43.30 -27.08 11.86
CA ASP A 437 -43.95 -25.89 12.38
C ASP A 437 -43.46 -24.66 11.59
N VAL A 438 -44.42 -23.88 11.07
CA VAL A 438 -44.19 -22.81 10.09
C VAL A 438 -43.78 -21.47 10.75
N ASP A 439 -43.59 -21.45 12.08
CA ASP A 439 -43.35 -20.22 12.86
C ASP A 439 -41.88 -19.99 13.28
N ASP A 440 -40.92 -20.82 12.82
CA ASP A 440 -39.53 -20.83 13.36
C ASP A 440 -38.43 -20.47 12.30
N LEU A 441 -38.81 -19.77 11.23
CA LEU A 441 -37.95 -19.43 10.08
C LEU A 441 -36.91 -18.31 10.34
N ASP A 442 -36.98 -17.63 11.49
CA ASP A 442 -36.20 -16.40 11.75
C ASP A 442 -35.14 -16.51 12.87
N SER A 443 -34.84 -17.71 13.41
CA SER A 443 -33.78 -17.80 14.42
C SER A 443 -32.39 -17.77 13.75
N GLU A 444 -31.75 -16.60 13.75
CA GLU A 444 -30.34 -16.46 13.39
C GLU A 444 -29.45 -17.25 14.36
N THR A 445 -28.46 -17.96 13.83
CA THR A 445 -27.47 -18.69 14.64
C THR A 445 -26.08 -18.13 14.40
N ALA A 446 -25.32 -17.88 15.47
CA ALA A 446 -23.94 -17.45 15.37
C ALA A 446 -23.06 -18.55 14.78
N GLY A 447 -22.16 -18.18 13.87
CA GLY A 447 -21.14 -19.02 13.28
C GLY A 447 -19.82 -18.28 13.14
N ALA A 448 -18.82 -18.92 12.55
CA ALA A 448 -17.54 -18.31 12.28
C ALA A 448 -17.06 -18.54 10.85
N VAL A 449 -16.36 -17.56 10.30
CA VAL A 449 -15.70 -17.62 9.00
C VAL A 449 -14.23 -17.24 9.13
N LEU A 450 -13.39 -17.89 8.33
CA LEU A 450 -11.97 -17.54 8.21
C LEU A 450 -11.80 -16.37 7.24
N VAL A 451 -10.91 -15.46 7.61
CA VAL A 451 -10.44 -14.34 6.79
C VAL A 451 -8.91 -14.33 6.75
N ASP A 452 -8.35 -13.48 5.91
CA ASP A 452 -6.90 -13.30 5.72
C ASP A 452 -6.16 -14.53 5.16
N PHE A 453 -6.22 -14.67 3.83
CA PHE A 453 -5.60 -15.76 3.10
C PHE A 453 -4.21 -15.39 2.51
N ASP A 454 -3.55 -14.37 3.04
CA ASP A 454 -2.31 -13.84 2.45
C ASP A 454 -1.18 -14.88 2.45
N TRP A 455 -1.15 -15.76 3.45
CA TRP A 455 -0.12 -16.78 3.61
C TRP A 455 -0.60 -18.18 3.20
N THR A 456 -1.86 -18.32 2.82
CA THR A 456 -2.42 -19.62 2.45
C THR A 456 -1.78 -20.16 1.19
N GLY A 457 -1.42 -21.45 1.21
CA GLY A 457 -0.70 -22.08 0.11
C GLY A 457 -0.81 -23.60 0.10
N LYS A 458 -0.09 -24.24 -0.82
CA LYS A 458 -0.08 -25.71 -0.95
C LYS A 458 0.79 -26.37 0.13
N ASP A 459 0.26 -27.41 0.73
CA ASP A 459 0.94 -28.28 1.70
C ASP A 459 2.26 -28.83 1.14
N GLY A 460 3.34 -28.69 1.91
CA GLY A 460 4.67 -29.17 1.52
C GLY A 460 5.34 -28.38 0.39
N VAL A 461 4.74 -27.27 -0.09
CA VAL A 461 5.24 -26.48 -1.22
C VAL A 461 5.32 -24.99 -0.90
N ALA A 462 4.30 -24.43 -0.27
CA ALA A 462 4.30 -23.02 0.10
C ALA A 462 5.24 -22.77 1.28
N ASN A 463 5.87 -21.59 1.32
CA ASN A 463 6.78 -21.19 2.39
C ASN A 463 6.23 -20.00 3.16
N TYR A 464 6.48 -19.97 4.47
CA TYR A 464 6.26 -18.76 5.28
C TYR A 464 7.05 -17.57 4.73
N PRO A 465 6.54 -16.34 4.86
CA PRO A 465 7.25 -15.18 4.36
C PRO A 465 8.55 -14.95 5.15
N PRO A 466 9.56 -14.30 4.55
CA PRO A 466 10.78 -13.90 5.27
C PRO A 466 10.48 -12.97 6.46
N MET A 467 9.41 -12.18 6.35
CA MET A 467 8.98 -11.19 7.33
C MET A 467 7.84 -11.73 8.22
N TRP A 468 7.86 -13.02 8.54
CA TRP A 468 6.83 -13.61 9.40
C TRP A 468 7.05 -13.20 10.87
N TYR A 469 6.06 -12.50 11.44
CA TYR A 469 6.13 -11.89 12.78
C TYR A 469 5.55 -12.77 13.89
N ASN A 470 4.67 -13.73 13.55
CA ASN A 470 3.97 -14.57 14.52
C ASN A 470 4.77 -15.86 14.81
N GLN A 471 6.02 -15.72 15.26
CA GLN A 471 6.81 -16.89 15.64
C GLN A 471 6.27 -17.49 16.94
N PRO A 472 5.91 -18.79 16.96
CA PRO A 472 5.67 -19.49 18.22
C PRO A 472 6.86 -19.36 19.17
N VAL A 473 6.62 -19.07 20.44
CA VAL A 473 7.60 -19.37 21.48
C VAL A 473 7.87 -20.88 21.40
N ALA A 474 9.12 -21.25 21.12
CA ALA A 474 9.55 -22.61 20.86
C ALA A 474 9.10 -23.57 21.99
N GLY A 475 8.42 -24.66 21.63
CA GLY A 475 8.00 -25.70 22.58
C GLY A 475 6.74 -26.45 22.14
N GLY A 476 6.93 -27.59 21.47
CA GLY A 476 5.87 -28.54 21.09
C GLY A 476 6.18 -29.24 19.76
N ASP A 477 5.81 -30.52 19.61
CA ASP A 477 6.11 -31.31 18.40
C ASP A 477 5.48 -30.73 17.13
N GLY A 478 4.37 -29.98 17.26
CA GLY A 478 3.72 -29.26 16.15
C GLY A 478 4.32 -27.88 15.81
N ALA A 479 5.28 -27.38 16.62
CA ALA A 479 6.01 -26.13 16.35
C ALA A 479 7.25 -26.34 15.47
N GLN A 480 7.64 -27.60 15.23
CA GLN A 480 8.87 -27.93 14.51
C GLN A 480 8.76 -27.47 13.05
N ASN A 481 9.70 -26.64 12.59
CA ASN A 481 9.75 -26.02 11.24
C ASN A 481 8.74 -24.89 10.98
N LEU A 482 8.09 -24.36 12.03
CA LEU A 482 7.44 -23.04 11.97
C LEU A 482 8.51 -21.95 12.02
N ASP A 483 9.24 -21.83 10.92
CA ASP A 483 10.34 -20.88 10.74
C ASP A 483 10.07 -19.95 9.56
N ARG A 484 10.74 -18.81 9.55
CA ARG A 484 10.75 -17.90 8.39
C ARG A 484 11.28 -18.67 7.17
N ILE A 485 10.58 -18.56 6.04
CA ILE A 485 10.90 -19.31 4.80
C ILE A 485 10.72 -20.85 4.97
N GLY A 486 10.27 -21.31 6.13
CA GLY A 486 9.95 -22.72 6.38
C GLY A 486 8.77 -23.17 5.51
N VAL A 487 8.84 -24.43 5.08
CA VAL A 487 7.78 -25.05 4.27
C VAL A 487 6.54 -25.24 5.15
N MET A 488 5.41 -24.69 4.70
CA MET A 488 4.12 -24.84 5.36
C MET A 488 3.64 -26.29 5.28
N LYS A 489 3.14 -26.80 6.39
CA LYS A 489 2.55 -28.12 6.49
C LYS A 489 1.21 -28.06 7.22
N LYS A 490 0.33 -29.01 6.93
CA LYS A 490 -0.99 -29.13 7.58
C LYS A 490 -0.91 -29.19 9.10
N GLU A 491 0.14 -29.78 9.66
CA GLU A 491 0.35 -29.86 11.11
C GLU A 491 0.47 -28.46 11.74
N HIS A 492 0.92 -27.46 10.98
CA HIS A 492 1.02 -26.09 11.46
C HIS A 492 -0.35 -25.48 11.75
N ASP A 493 -1.35 -25.66 10.87
CA ASP A 493 -2.72 -25.20 11.12
C ASP A 493 -3.31 -25.90 12.35
N ARG A 494 -3.04 -27.20 12.52
CA ARG A 494 -3.48 -27.98 13.69
C ARG A 494 -2.87 -27.46 14.98
N PHE A 495 -1.57 -27.17 14.95
CA PHE A 495 -0.87 -26.59 16.06
C PHE A 495 -1.42 -25.20 16.44
N MET A 496 -1.65 -24.33 15.45
CA MET A 496 -2.23 -23.01 15.66
C MET A 496 -3.67 -23.09 16.20
N PHE A 497 -4.51 -23.96 15.63
CA PHE A 497 -5.87 -24.21 16.07
C PHE A 497 -5.96 -24.67 17.52
N GLY A 498 -5.09 -25.61 17.93
CA GLY A 498 -5.02 -26.09 19.32
C GLY A 498 -4.62 -25.03 20.34
N ARG A 499 -4.14 -23.86 19.88
CA ARG A 499 -3.74 -22.73 20.72
C ARG A 499 -4.67 -21.51 20.62
N LEU A 500 -5.82 -21.62 19.95
CA LEU A 500 -6.80 -20.53 19.93
C LEU A 500 -7.21 -20.15 21.37
N GLY A 501 -6.97 -18.89 21.74
CA GLY A 501 -7.21 -18.37 23.10
C GLY A 501 -6.05 -18.53 24.09
N HIS A 502 -4.92 -19.14 23.69
CA HIS A 502 -3.73 -19.32 24.53
C HIS A 502 -2.51 -18.49 24.09
N TRP A 503 -2.65 -17.71 23.02
CA TRP A 503 -1.63 -16.75 22.59
C TRP A 503 -1.80 -15.44 23.35
N SER A 504 -0.99 -15.22 24.38
CA SER A 504 -0.59 -13.86 24.74
C SER A 504 0.36 -13.40 23.65
N VAL A 505 0.03 -12.29 22.98
CA VAL A 505 0.86 -11.67 21.93
C VAL A 505 2.28 -11.45 22.42
#